data_AF-A0A2S9AZI3-F1
#
_entry.id   AF-A0A2S9AZI3-F1
#
_cell.length_a   1.000
_cell.length_b   1.000
_cell.length_c   1.000
_cell.angle_alpha   90.00
_cell.angle_beta   90.00
_cell.angle_gamma   90.00
#
_symmetry.space_group_name_H-M   'P 1'
#
loop_
_entity.id
_entity.type
_entity.pdbx_description
1 polymer ?
#
loop_
_entity_poly.entity_id
_entity_poly.type
_entity_poly.pdbx_seq_one_letter_code
_entity_poly.pdbx_strand_id
1 'polypeptide(L)' 'MKWAVKRNRDGQVQQNCWITDNGYTVAECRLPESRYPVTRPGGELPFAYARDRAEVVAIIEQDMADEA' A
#
# COMPACT_ATOMS: atom_id res chain seq x y z
N MET A 1 0.31 0.59 12.55
CA MET A 1 -0.39 0.86 11.27
C MET A 1 -1.51 -0.15 11.06
N LYS A 2 -2.75 0.29 10.85
CA LYS A 2 -3.91 -0.57 10.56
C LYS A 2 -4.20 -0.60 9.07
N TRP A 3 -4.56 -1.76 8.54
CA TRP A 3 -4.87 -1.94 7.11
C TRP A 3 -6.34 -2.34 6.95
N ALA A 4 -7.08 -1.54 6.21
CA ALA A 4 -8.45 -1.84 5.81
C ALA A 4 -8.48 -2.34 4.37
N VAL A 5 -9.48 -3.16 4.03
CA VAL A 5 -9.69 -3.58 2.63
C VAL A 5 -10.01 -2.34 1.78
N LYS A 6 -9.32 -2.19 0.64
CA LYS A 6 -9.61 -1.11 -0.30
C LYS A 6 -10.92 -1.43 -1.02
N ARG A 7 -11.78 -0.42 -1.18
CA ARG A 7 -13.00 -0.51 -1.97
C ARG A 7 -12.89 0.37 -3.21
N ASN A 8 -13.45 -0.06 -4.33
CA ASN A 8 -13.56 0.76 -5.53
C ASN A 8 -14.69 1.81 -5.37
N ARG A 9 -14.90 2.62 -6.41
CA ARG A 9 -15.93 3.67 -6.43
C ARG A 9 -17.35 3.14 -6.19
N ASP A 10 -17.61 1.91 -6.60
CA ASP A 10 -18.90 1.22 -6.44
C ASP A 10 -19.03 0.53 -5.06
N GLY A 11 -18.06 0.74 -4.16
CA GLY A 11 -18.03 0.16 -2.82
C GLY A 11 -17.62 -1.32 -2.78
N GLN A 12 -17.27 -1.92 -3.93
CA GLN A 12 -16.85 -3.31 -4.03
C GLN A 12 -15.43 -3.48 -3.52
N VAL A 13 -15.16 -4.59 -2.83
CA VAL A 13 -13.82 -4.91 -2.35
C VAL A 13 -12.89 -5.13 -3.53
N GLN A 14 -11.80 -4.37 -3.57
CA GLN A 14 -10.71 -4.60 -4.49
C GLN A 14 -9.80 -5.68 -3.90
N GLN A 15 -9.82 -6.87 -4.51
CA GLN A 15 -9.06 -8.01 -4.02
C GLN A 15 -7.57 -7.68 -3.94
N ASN A 16 -6.93 -8.17 -2.87
CA ASN A 16 -5.50 -8.00 -2.63
C ASN A 16 -5.03 -6.53 -2.60
N CYS A 17 -5.94 -5.60 -2.28
CA CYS A 17 -5.64 -4.19 -2.10
C CYS A 17 -6.11 -3.72 -0.73
N TRP A 18 -5.27 -2.91 -0.08
CA TRP A 18 -5.51 -2.35 1.24
C TRP A 18 -5.23 -0.86 1.25
N ILE A 19 -5.85 -0.17 2.21
CA ILE A 19 -5.56 1.21 2.56
C ILE A 19 -5.15 1.26 4.04
N THR A 20 -4.08 1.99 4.33
CA THR A 20 -3.60 2.21 5.70
C THR A 20 -4.41 3.31 6.38
N ASP A 21 -4.33 3.39 7.71
CA ASP A 21 -4.88 4.49 8.51
C ASP A 21 -4.29 5.87 8.14
N ASN A 22 -3.10 5.89 7.54
CA ASN A 22 -2.44 7.11 7.05
C ASN A 22 -2.70 7.38 5.56
N GLY A 23 -3.59 6.63 4.90
CA GLY A 23 -4.03 6.87 3.52
C GLY A 23 -3.18 6.23 2.42
N TYR A 24 -2.06 5.59 2.77
CA TYR A 24 -1.26 4.83 1.80
C TYR A 24 -2.06 3.65 1.26
N THR A 25 -1.84 3.31 0.00
CA THR A 25 -2.44 2.14 -0.62
C THR A 25 -1.40 1.09 -0.92
N VAL A 26 -1.76 -0.15 -0.65
CA VAL A 26 -0.89 -1.33 -0.80
C VAL A 26 -1.64 -2.34 -1.64
N ALA A 27 -1.05 -2.78 -2.74
CA ALA A 27 -1.56 -3.91 -3.51
C ALA A 27 -0.66 -5.14 -3.28
N GLU A 28 -1.13 -6.34 -3.55
CA GLU A 28 -0.28 -7.53 -3.68
C GLU A 28 -0.34 -8.05 -5.12
N CYS A 29 0.81 -8.05 -5.78
CA CYS A 29 1.01 -8.61 -7.11
C CYS A 29 1.85 -9.88 -6.99
N ARG A 30 1.41 -11.00 -7.57
CA ARG A 30 2.02 -12.33 -7.33
C ARG A 30 2.89 -12.88 -8.47
N LEU A 31 3.26 -12.07 -9.46
CA LEU A 31 3.96 -12.54 -10.66
C LEU A 31 5.17 -11.64 -10.98
N PRO A 32 6.38 -12.17 -11.19
CA PRO A 32 6.81 -13.58 -11.00
C PRO A 32 7.00 -13.99 -9.53
N GLU A 33 7.16 -13.02 -8.64
CA GLU A 33 7.21 -13.20 -7.18
C GLU A 33 6.19 -12.27 -6.52
N SER A 34 5.76 -12.59 -5.30
CA SER A 34 4.95 -11.66 -4.51
C SER A 34 5.70 -10.36 -4.27
N ARG A 35 5.08 -9.25 -4.68
CA ARG A 35 5.50 -7.89 -4.37
C ARG A 35 4.30 -7.09 -3.93
N TYR A 36 4.58 -6.10 -3.08
CA TYR A 36 3.61 -5.17 -2.55
C TYR A 36 3.95 -3.76 -3.05
N PRO A 37 3.35 -3.33 -4.18
CA PRO A 37 3.45 -1.94 -4.60
C PRO A 37 2.81 -1.03 -3.54
N VAL A 38 3.54 0.01 -3.13
CA VAL A 38 3.12 1.00 -2.16
C VAL A 38 2.93 2.34 -2.85
N THR A 39 1.76 2.94 -2.68
CA THR A 39 1.38 4.23 -3.27
C THR A 39 1.03 5.23 -2.18
N ARG A 40 1.58 6.44 -2.26
CA ARG A 40 1.34 7.54 -1.31
C ARG A 40 -0.15 7.96 -1.28
N PRO A 41 -0.62 8.60 -0.19
CA PRO A 41 -1.94 9.20 -0.14
C PRO A 41 -2.16 10.17 -1.32
N GLY A 42 -3.24 9.97 -2.08
CA GLY A 42 -3.54 10.78 -3.26
C GLY A 42 -2.65 10.52 -4.50
N GLY A 43 -1.64 9.65 -4.39
CA GLY A 43 -0.80 9.25 -5.51
C GLY A 43 -1.51 8.27 -6.45
N GLU A 44 -1.18 8.35 -7.74
CA GLU A 44 -1.74 7.44 -8.76
C GLU A 44 -0.82 6.25 -9.05
N LEU A 45 0.49 6.38 -8.79
CA LEU A 45 1.50 5.37 -9.10
C LEU A 45 2.27 4.92 -7.85
N PRO A 46 2.67 3.64 -7.77
CA PRO A 46 3.53 3.16 -6.70
C PRO A 46 4.88 3.88 -6.72
N PHE A 47 5.36 4.26 -5.53
CA PHE A 47 6.70 4.83 -5.36
C PHE A 47 7.71 3.78 -4.87
N ALA A 48 7.24 2.65 -4.34
CA ALA A 48 8.07 1.57 -3.83
C ALA A 48 7.42 0.19 -4.03
N TYR A 49 8.24 -0.85 -3.98
CA TYR A 49 7.83 -2.24 -4.10
C TYR A 49 8.46 -3.07 -2.99
N ALA A 50 7.65 -3.51 -2.04
CA ALA A 50 8.09 -4.36 -0.94
C ALA A 50 7.95 -5.86 -1.28
N ARG A 51 8.75 -6.70 -0.64
CA ARG A 51 8.72 -8.16 -0.73
C ARG A 51 7.73 -8.80 0.24
N ASP A 52 7.48 -8.13 1.37
CA ASP A 52 6.64 -8.62 2.46
C ASP A 52 5.96 -7.46 3.20
N ARG A 53 5.02 -7.79 4.09
CA ARG A 53 4.25 -6.80 4.85
C ARG A 53 5.09 -5.99 5.83
N ALA A 54 6.17 -6.55 6.37
CA ALA A 54 7.02 -5.84 7.30
C ALA A 54 7.81 -4.74 6.58
N GLU A 55 8.30 -5.04 5.37
CA GLU A 55 8.97 -4.06 4.51
C GLU A 55 8.00 -2.97 4.04
N VAL A 56 6.71 -3.29 3.79
CA VAL A 56 5.69 -2.25 3.52
C VAL A 56 5.58 -1.27 4.69
N VAL A 57 5.51 -1.76 5.93
CA VAL A 57 5.40 -0.89 7.11
C VAL A 57 6.64 -0.01 7.25
N ALA A 58 7.84 -0.59 7.11
CA ALA A 58 9.09 0.15 7.20
C ALA A 58 9.20 1.25 6.14
N ILE A 59 8.81 0.98 4.90
CA ILE A 59 8.79 1.97 3.81
C ILE A 59 7.86 3.13 4.13
N ILE A 60 6.66 2.84 4.62
CA ILE A 60 5.68 3.89 4.93
C ILE A 60 6.14 4.72 6.14
N GLU A 61 6.69 4.08 7.18
CA GLU A 61 7.25 4.79 8.34
C GLU A 61 8.40 5.71 7.96
N GLN A 62 9.30 5.28 7.07
CA GLN A 62 10.37 6.12 6.54
C GLN A 62 9.81 7.29 5.71
N ASP A 63 8.88 7.03 4.80
CA ASP A 63 8.28 8.05 3.94
C ASP A 63 7.58 9.15 4.75
N MET A 64 6.84 8.76 5.80
CA MET A 64 6.19 9.73 6.69
C MET A 64 7.18 10.55 7.52
N ALA A 65 8.35 9.99 7.84
CA ALA A 65 9.39 10.70 8.58
C ALA A 65 10.15 11.70 7.69
N ASP A 66 10.29 11.42 6.40
CA ASP A 66 10.97 12.28 5.43
C ASP A 66 10.11 13.49 4.98
N GLU A 67 8.78 13.39 5.10
CA GLU A 67 7.81 14.46 4.79
C GLU A 67 7.48 15.36 6.02
N ALA A 68 8.03 15.06 7.21
CA ALA A 68 7.78 15.79 8.46
C ALA A 68 8.79 16.93 8.72
#